data_AF-A0A1B4G181-F1
#
_entry.id   AF-A0A1B4G181-F1
#
_cell.length_a   1.000
_cell.length_b   1.000
_cell.length_c   1.000
_cell.angle_alpha   90.00
_cell.angle_beta   90.00
_cell.angle_gamma   90.00
#
_symmetry.space_group_name_H-M   'P 1'
#
loop_
_entity.id
_entity.type
_entity.pdbx_description
1 polymer ?
#
loop_
_entity_poly.entity_id
_entity_poly.type
_entity_poly.pdbx_seq_one_letter_code
_entity_poly.pdbx_strand_id
1 'polypeptide(L)'
;MSWFDPRIWLVVIAGVIAGSVGGYFKGYRDADQSATVADQVRQIGDLKAERDEFRRRSAAQEEIATHAAKERDQARVDADAAASAADGLRKQVAVLVERARHPAASARSAPAGDALDLLADMFGSVDDRAGELAKIADARGIAGQQCERDYDALTPR
;
A
#
# COMPACT_ATOMS: atom_id res chain seq x y z
N MET A 1 83.81 -37.27 -5.99
CA MET A 1 82.72 -36.53 -5.33
C MET A 1 81.80 -37.51 -4.62
N SER A 2 81.84 -37.55 -3.29
CA SER A 2 81.08 -38.48 -2.46
C SER A 2 79.59 -38.15 -2.49
N TRP A 3 78.83 -39.00 -3.16
CA TRP A 3 77.36 -38.98 -3.22
C TRP A 3 76.68 -39.13 -1.83
N PHE A 4 77.44 -39.53 -0.81
CA PHE A 4 77.02 -39.67 0.60
C PHE A 4 77.55 -38.55 1.52
N ASP A 5 77.72 -37.31 1.03
CA ASP A 5 78.02 -36.18 1.93
C ASP A 5 76.73 -35.81 2.72
N PRO A 6 76.74 -35.90 4.06
CA PRO A 6 75.58 -35.58 4.89
C PRO A 6 75.06 -34.16 4.67
N ARG A 7 75.89 -33.22 4.24
CA ARG A 7 75.47 -31.84 3.97
C ARG A 7 74.58 -31.73 2.74
N ILE A 8 74.85 -32.52 1.70
CA ILE A 8 74.03 -32.57 0.48
C ILE A 8 72.65 -33.15 0.81
N TRP A 9 72.62 -34.23 1.60
CA TRP A 9 71.37 -34.84 2.04
C TRP A 9 70.54 -33.92 2.95
N LEU A 10 71.18 -33.13 3.83
CA LEU A 10 70.48 -32.14 4.65
C LEU A 10 69.82 -31.03 3.82
N VAL A 11 70.49 -30.56 2.75
CA VAL A 11 69.91 -29.55 1.85
C VAL A 11 68.70 -30.12 1.08
N VAL A 12 68.80 -31.38 0.63
CA VAL A 12 67.68 -32.06 -0.04
C VAL A 12 66.49 -32.24 0.90
N ILE A 13 66.74 -32.70 2.13
CA ILE A 13 65.68 -32.83 3.15
C ILE A 13 65.06 -31.47 3.46
N ALA A 14 65.86 -30.43 3.65
CA ALA A 14 65.36 -29.08 3.91
C ALA A 14 64.51 -28.54 2.75
N GLY A 15 64.90 -28.80 1.50
CA GLY A 15 64.12 -28.44 0.32
C GLY A 15 62.76 -29.16 0.23
N VAL A 16 62.73 -30.46 0.56
CA VAL A 16 61.48 -31.24 0.61
C VAL A 16 60.55 -30.74 1.71
N ILE A 17 61.09 -30.44 2.89
CA ILE A 17 60.31 -29.88 4.01
C ILE A 17 59.78 -28.49 3.65
N ALA A 18 60.61 -27.61 3.09
CA ALA A 18 60.18 -26.27 2.69
C ALA A 18 59.10 -26.31 1.60
N GLY A 19 59.23 -27.19 0.60
CA GLY A 19 58.24 -27.35 -0.46
C GLY A 19 56.90 -27.90 0.05
N SER A 20 56.93 -28.89 0.95
CA SER A 20 55.73 -29.47 1.55
C SER A 20 55.00 -28.49 2.47
N VAL A 21 55.72 -27.74 3.31
CA VAL A 21 55.13 -26.68 4.16
C VAL A 21 54.55 -25.55 3.31
N GLY A 22 55.27 -25.07 2.30
CA GLY A 22 54.80 -24.02 1.40
C GLY A 22 53.54 -24.43 0.61
N GLY A 23 53.51 -25.66 0.10
CA GLY A 23 52.35 -26.23 -0.58
C GLY A 23 51.13 -26.39 0.34
N TYR A 24 51.35 -26.89 1.57
CA TYR A 24 50.29 -27.02 2.58
C TYR A 24 49.69 -25.66 2.96
N PHE A 25 50.53 -24.67 3.24
CA PHE A 25 50.07 -23.35 3.66
C PHE A 25 49.33 -22.61 2.53
N LYS A 26 49.82 -22.75 1.28
CA LYS A 26 49.12 -22.21 0.11
C LYS A 26 47.77 -22.88 -0.11
N GLY A 27 47.72 -24.22 -0.07
CA GLY A 27 46.47 -24.97 -0.24
C GLY A 27 45.45 -24.70 0.86
N TYR A 28 45.91 -24.60 2.12
CA TYR A 28 45.05 -24.25 3.25
C TYR A 28 44.44 -22.86 3.08
N ARG A 29 45.23 -21.88 2.63
CA ARG A 29 44.77 -20.49 2.43
C ARG A 29 43.82 -20.36 1.24
N ASP A 30 44.09 -21.04 0.12
CA ASP A 30 43.21 -21.05 -1.05
C ASP A 30 41.87 -21.77 -0.72
N ALA A 31 41.92 -22.86 0.06
CA ALA A 31 40.72 -23.58 0.52
C ALA A 31 39.86 -22.71 1.46
N ASP A 32 40.47 -22.06 2.44
CA ASP A 32 39.78 -21.16 3.37
C ASP A 32 39.16 -19.94 2.67
N GLN A 33 39.89 -19.33 1.72
CA GLN A 33 39.34 -18.25 0.88
C GLN A 33 38.18 -18.74 0.01
N SER A 34 38.28 -19.94 -0.57
CA SER A 34 37.19 -20.50 -1.37
C SER A 34 35.94 -20.79 -0.54
N ALA A 35 36.11 -21.27 0.70
CA ALA A 35 35.01 -21.53 1.63
C ALA A 35 34.32 -20.22 2.07
N THR A 36 35.11 -19.20 2.43
CA THR A 36 34.57 -17.89 2.84
C THR A 36 33.88 -17.15 1.69
N VAL A 37 34.37 -17.26 0.46
CA VAL A 37 33.70 -16.70 -0.73
C VAL A 37 32.39 -17.45 -1.01
N ALA A 38 32.39 -18.78 -0.92
CA ALA A 38 31.17 -19.57 -1.11
C ALA A 38 30.09 -19.22 -0.08
N ASP A 39 30.46 -19.02 1.18
CA ASP A 39 29.52 -18.59 2.22
C ASP A 39 29.03 -17.16 2.03
N GLN A 40 29.90 -16.23 1.60
CA GLN A 40 29.46 -14.87 1.24
C GLN A 40 28.49 -14.87 0.05
N VAL A 41 28.74 -15.67 -0.98
CA VAL A 41 27.83 -15.78 -2.14
C VAL A 41 26.48 -16.35 -1.73
N ARG A 42 26.45 -17.33 -0.82
CA ARG A 42 25.20 -17.85 -0.22
C ARG A 42 24.44 -16.76 0.52
N GLN A 43 25.11 -16.04 1.43
CA GLN A 43 24.49 -14.95 2.19
C GLN A 43 23.94 -13.84 1.27
N ILE A 44 24.69 -13.46 0.23
CA ILE A 44 24.23 -12.47 -0.76
C ILE A 44 23.01 -13.00 -1.54
N GLY A 45 22.99 -14.29 -1.86
CA GLY A 45 21.85 -14.94 -2.51
C GLY A 45 20.59 -14.89 -1.65
N ASP A 46 20.72 -15.26 -0.38
CA ASP A 46 19.62 -15.27 0.59
C ASP A 46 19.08 -13.84 0.82
N LEU A 47 19.97 -12.87 1.05
CA LEU A 47 19.60 -11.45 1.19
C LEU A 47 18.92 -10.90 -0.07
N LYS A 48 19.36 -11.33 -1.26
CA LYS A 48 18.74 -10.90 -2.52
C LYS A 48 17.32 -11.48 -2.65
N ALA A 49 17.12 -12.75 -2.30
CA ALA A 49 15.82 -13.38 -2.30
C ALA A 49 14.85 -12.69 -1.33
N GLU A 50 15.29 -12.41 -0.10
CA GLU A 50 14.51 -11.65 0.90
C GLU A 50 14.16 -10.25 0.38
N ARG A 51 15.12 -9.55 -0.21
CA ARG A 51 14.91 -8.19 -0.72
C ARG A 51 13.95 -8.18 -1.91
N ASP A 52 14.02 -9.19 -2.78
CA ASP A 52 13.10 -9.30 -3.92
C ASP A 52 11.68 -9.66 -3.46
N GLU A 53 11.52 -10.46 -2.41
CA GLU A 53 10.23 -10.69 -1.75
C GLU A 53 9.69 -9.41 -1.09
N PHE A 54 10.52 -8.70 -0.34
CA PHE A 54 10.17 -7.42 0.25
C PHE A 54 9.71 -6.41 -0.81
N ARG A 55 10.45 -6.28 -1.92
CA ARG A 55 10.06 -5.42 -3.05
C ARG A 55 8.72 -5.80 -3.64
N ARG A 56 8.44 -7.10 -3.82
CA ARG A 56 7.14 -7.56 -4.32
C ARG A 56 6.00 -7.15 -3.37
N ARG A 57 6.18 -7.33 -2.06
CA ARG A 57 5.18 -6.93 -1.05
C ARG A 57 5.00 -5.41 -1.01
N SER A 58 6.08 -4.64 -0.99
CA SER A 58 6.01 -3.17 -0.96
C SER A 58 5.35 -2.60 -2.20
N ALA A 59 5.65 -3.14 -3.39
CA ALA A 59 5.02 -2.71 -4.63
C ALA A 59 3.51 -3.00 -4.63
N ALA A 60 3.10 -4.18 -4.14
CA ALA A 60 1.69 -4.51 -3.98
C ALA A 60 0.98 -3.55 -3.01
N GLN A 61 1.59 -3.27 -1.85
CA GLN A 61 1.04 -2.32 -0.88
C GLN A 61 0.92 -0.89 -1.44
N GLU A 62 1.91 -0.44 -2.21
CA GLU A 62 1.89 0.88 -2.86
C GLU A 62 0.74 0.98 -3.88
N GLU A 63 0.53 -0.07 -4.68
CA GLU A 63 -0.58 -0.14 -5.63
C GLU A 63 -1.94 -0.09 -4.92
N ILE A 64 -2.10 -0.87 -3.83
CA ILE A 64 -3.34 -0.91 -3.05
C ILE A 64 -3.58 0.48 -2.40
N ALA A 65 -2.56 1.07 -1.78
CA ALA A 65 -2.67 2.40 -1.17
C ALA A 65 -3.04 3.48 -2.21
N THR A 66 -2.45 3.41 -3.40
CA THR A 66 -2.78 4.30 -4.52
C THR A 66 -4.23 4.12 -4.97
N HIS A 67 -4.69 2.87 -5.06
CA HIS A 67 -6.08 2.56 -5.40
C HIS A 67 -7.07 3.14 -4.38
N ALA A 68 -6.84 2.93 -3.08
CA ALA A 68 -7.71 3.50 -2.05
C ALA A 68 -7.65 5.02 -1.98
N ALA A 69 -6.49 5.64 -2.26
CA ALA A 69 -6.40 7.09 -2.39
C ALA A 69 -7.31 7.60 -3.52
N LYS A 70 -7.28 6.94 -4.68
CA LYS A 70 -8.15 7.27 -5.81
C LYS A 70 -9.63 7.08 -5.48
N GLU A 71 -10.01 6.01 -4.80
CA GLU A 71 -11.40 5.80 -4.35
C GLU A 71 -11.85 6.88 -3.36
N ARG A 72 -10.98 7.32 -2.43
CA ARG A 72 -11.29 8.43 -1.52
C ARG A 72 -11.52 9.73 -2.28
N ASP A 73 -10.68 10.01 -3.27
CA ASP A 73 -10.84 11.21 -4.09
C ASP A 73 -12.14 11.17 -4.89
N GLN A 74 -12.49 10.01 -5.46
CA GLN A 74 -13.76 9.83 -6.16
C GLN A 74 -14.96 10.01 -5.21
N ALA A 75 -14.94 9.40 -4.03
CA ALA A 75 -16.01 9.55 -3.04
C ALA A 75 -16.19 11.01 -2.60
N ARG A 76 -15.10 11.79 -2.53
CA ARG A 76 -15.17 13.23 -2.26
C ARG A 76 -15.83 13.99 -3.40
N VAL A 77 -15.46 13.71 -4.65
CA VAL A 77 -16.09 14.32 -5.84
C VAL A 77 -17.58 13.99 -5.88
N ASP A 78 -17.94 12.74 -5.60
CA ASP A 78 -19.34 12.28 -5.60
C ASP A 78 -20.14 12.96 -4.47
N ALA A 79 -19.54 13.12 -3.29
CA ALA A 79 -20.15 13.86 -2.18
C ALA A 79 -20.36 15.35 -2.51
N ASP A 80 -19.39 16.00 -3.16
CA ASP A 80 -19.50 17.40 -3.58
C ASP A 80 -20.57 17.58 -4.67
N ALA A 81 -20.66 16.63 -5.61
CA ALA A 81 -21.69 16.61 -6.63
C ALA A 81 -23.09 16.42 -6.01
N ALA A 82 -23.24 15.51 -5.05
CA ALA A 82 -24.47 15.29 -4.32
C ALA A 82 -24.90 16.53 -3.53
N ALA A 83 -23.96 17.19 -2.83
CA ALA A 83 -24.23 18.44 -2.12
C ALA A 83 -24.69 19.56 -3.06
N SER A 84 -24.04 19.69 -4.22
CA SER A 84 -24.44 20.68 -5.23
C SER A 84 -25.84 20.40 -5.79
N ALA A 85 -26.19 19.13 -6.02
CA ALA A 85 -27.51 18.73 -6.47
C ALA A 85 -28.59 19.00 -5.40
N ALA A 86 -28.28 18.68 -4.13
CA ALA A 86 -29.14 18.97 -2.99
C ALA A 86 -29.44 20.47 -2.86
N ASP A 87 -28.42 21.33 -2.94
CA ASP A 87 -28.59 22.78 -2.91
C ASP A 87 -29.44 23.30 -4.08
N GLY A 88 -29.23 22.75 -5.29
CA GLY A 88 -30.05 23.06 -6.45
C GLY A 88 -31.52 22.68 -6.25
N LEU A 89 -31.78 21.53 -5.62
CA LEU A 89 -33.12 21.07 -5.32
C LEU A 89 -33.79 21.91 -4.23
N ARG A 90 -33.08 22.24 -3.15
CA ARG A 90 -33.57 23.14 -2.08
C ARG A 90 -33.99 24.50 -2.62
N LYS A 91 -33.21 25.07 -3.54
CA LYS A 91 -33.57 26.33 -4.23
C LYS A 91 -34.86 26.20 -5.03
N GLN A 92 -35.04 25.10 -5.76
CA GLN A 92 -36.26 24.85 -6.53
C GLN A 92 -37.48 24.65 -5.62
N VAL A 93 -37.32 23.91 -4.53
CA VAL A 93 -38.36 23.72 -3.51
C VAL A 93 -38.74 25.06 -2.88
N ALA A 94 -37.78 25.90 -2.50
CA ALA A 94 -38.05 27.23 -1.95
C ALA A 94 -38.87 28.10 -2.92
N VAL A 95 -38.55 28.09 -4.22
CA VAL A 95 -39.32 28.80 -5.25
C VAL A 95 -40.75 28.25 -5.37
N LEU A 96 -40.93 26.93 -5.29
CA LEU A 96 -42.25 26.30 -5.34
C LEU A 96 -43.10 26.65 -4.12
N VAL A 97 -42.51 26.58 -2.92
CA VAL A 97 -43.15 26.98 -1.66
C VAL A 97 -43.59 28.44 -1.73
N GLU A 98 -42.72 29.34 -2.21
CA GLU A 98 -43.04 30.76 -2.30
C GLU A 98 -44.17 31.06 -3.30
N ARG A 99 -44.19 30.37 -4.45
CA ARG A 99 -45.31 30.45 -5.40
C ARG A 99 -46.61 29.91 -4.82
N ALA A 100 -46.54 28.87 -3.99
CA ALA A 100 -47.71 28.30 -3.33
C ALA A 100 -48.29 29.23 -2.26
N ARG A 101 -47.44 30.03 -1.59
CA ARG A 101 -47.88 31.08 -0.64
C ARG A 101 -48.58 32.25 -1.34
N HIS A 102 -48.15 32.61 -2.55
CA HIS A 102 -48.69 33.74 -3.31
C HIS A 102 -49.36 33.31 -4.63
N PRO A 103 -50.50 32.58 -4.58
CA PRO A 103 -51.17 32.12 -5.78
C PRO A 103 -51.73 33.29 -6.60
N ALA A 104 -51.50 33.27 -7.92
CA ALA A 104 -51.96 34.31 -8.84
C ALA A 104 -53.50 34.35 -9.02
N ALA A 105 -54.21 33.31 -8.57
CA ALA A 105 -55.67 33.22 -8.59
C ALA A 105 -56.21 33.13 -7.16
N SER A 106 -57.40 33.70 -6.91
CA SER A 106 -58.09 33.62 -5.63
C SER A 106 -58.37 32.15 -5.28
N ALA A 107 -57.65 31.63 -4.28
CA ALA A 107 -57.82 30.27 -3.80
C ALA A 107 -59.21 30.10 -3.16
N ARG A 108 -59.88 28.99 -3.47
CA ARG A 108 -61.22 28.65 -2.94
C ARG A 108 -61.18 28.01 -1.54
N SER A 109 -59.98 27.83 -0.99
CA SER A 109 -59.70 27.15 0.28
C SER A 109 -58.52 27.81 1.01
N ALA A 110 -58.34 27.49 2.30
CA ALA A 110 -57.22 27.96 3.11
C ALA A 110 -55.86 27.58 2.48
N PRO A 111 -54.84 28.44 2.58
CA PRO A 111 -53.51 28.17 2.04
C PRO A 111 -52.83 27.01 2.78
N ALA A 112 -52.25 26.07 2.04
CA ALA A 112 -51.48 24.94 2.58
C ALA A 112 -49.99 25.25 2.82
N GLY A 113 -49.64 26.53 2.96
CA GLY A 113 -48.24 27.00 3.04
C GLY A 113 -47.45 26.35 4.18
N ASP A 114 -48.00 26.35 5.39
CA ASP A 114 -47.34 25.81 6.58
C ASP A 114 -47.00 24.31 6.45
N ALA A 115 -47.87 23.53 5.79
CA ALA A 115 -47.63 22.11 5.54
C ALA A 115 -46.52 21.89 4.49
N LEU A 116 -46.43 22.77 3.49
CA LEU A 116 -45.37 22.73 2.49
C LEU A 116 -44.01 23.13 3.07
N ASP A 117 -44.00 24.09 4.00
CA ASP A 117 -42.80 24.49 4.74
C ASP A 117 -42.26 23.33 5.58
N LEU A 118 -43.13 22.64 6.32
CA LEU A 118 -42.75 21.46 7.10
C LEU A 118 -42.18 20.34 6.22
N LEU A 119 -42.78 20.10 5.04
CA LEU A 119 -42.28 19.09 4.11
C LEU A 119 -40.93 19.49 3.50
N ALA A 120 -40.71 20.77 3.21
CA ALA A 120 -39.44 21.29 2.71
C ALA A 120 -38.32 21.17 3.76
N ASP A 121 -38.63 21.50 5.02
CA ASP A 121 -37.72 21.33 6.15
C ASP A 121 -37.39 19.86 6.42
N MET A 122 -38.41 18.99 6.44
CA MET A 122 -38.23 17.55 6.58
C MET A 122 -37.36 17.00 5.45
N PHE A 123 -37.61 17.41 4.20
CA PHE A 123 -36.80 17.02 3.05
C PHE A 123 -35.32 17.40 3.24
N GLY A 124 -35.05 18.65 3.64
CA GLY A 124 -33.69 19.12 3.93
C GLY A 124 -33.01 18.29 5.02
N SER A 125 -33.70 18.05 6.14
CA SER A 125 -33.15 17.30 7.26
C SER A 125 -32.83 15.83 6.93
N VAL A 126 -33.68 15.19 6.12
CA VAL A 126 -33.50 13.80 5.69
C VAL A 126 -32.34 13.70 4.70
N ASP A 127 -32.26 14.63 3.75
CA ASP A 127 -31.19 14.70 2.76
C ASP A 127 -29.82 14.95 3.42
N ASP A 128 -29.74 15.90 4.36
CA ASP A 128 -28.52 16.14 5.15
C ASP A 128 -28.10 14.88 5.93
N ARG A 129 -29.07 14.20 6.55
CA ARG A 129 -28.76 12.98 7.31
C ARG A 129 -28.30 11.84 6.40
N ALA A 130 -28.91 11.70 5.22
CA ALA A 130 -28.52 10.72 4.21
C ALA A 130 -27.10 11.00 3.71
N GLY A 131 -26.74 12.26 3.47
CA GLY A 131 -25.40 12.67 3.06
C GLY A 131 -24.34 12.32 4.11
N GLU A 132 -24.61 12.56 5.39
CA GLU A 132 -23.69 12.18 6.47
C GLU A 132 -23.52 10.67 6.60
N LEU A 133 -24.59 9.89 6.39
CA LEU A 133 -24.51 8.43 6.38
C LEU A 133 -23.71 7.92 5.18
N ALA A 134 -23.88 8.52 4.00
CA ALA A 134 -23.11 8.18 2.80
C ALA A 134 -21.61 8.41 3.01
N LYS A 135 -21.21 9.58 3.53
CA LYS A 135 -19.79 9.88 3.86
C LYS A 135 -19.17 8.85 4.79
N ILE A 136 -19.90 8.43 5.83
CA ILE A 136 -19.44 7.40 6.77
C ILE A 136 -19.34 6.05 6.08
N ALA A 137 -20.31 5.70 5.25
CA ALA A 137 -20.32 4.44 4.51
C ALA A 137 -19.14 4.36 3.55
N ASP A 138 -18.87 5.42 2.77
CA ASP A 138 -17.74 5.47 1.84
C ASP A 138 -16.40 5.40 2.58
N ALA A 139 -16.24 6.18 3.65
CA ALA A 139 -15.01 6.18 4.44
C ALA A 139 -14.71 4.78 5.02
N ARG A 140 -15.73 4.10 5.57
CA ARG A 140 -15.58 2.75 6.13
C ARG A 140 -15.41 1.69 5.03
N GLY A 141 -16.14 1.82 3.93
CA GLY A 141 -16.07 0.90 2.79
C GLY A 141 -14.69 0.89 2.18
N ILE A 142 -14.13 2.07 1.89
CA ILE A 142 -12.78 2.20 1.31
C ILE A 142 -11.72 1.71 2.29
N ALA A 143 -11.84 2.06 3.58
CA ALA A 143 -10.90 1.57 4.60
C ALA A 143 -10.95 0.04 4.75
N GLY A 144 -12.14 -0.55 4.73
CA GLY A 144 -12.32 -2.00 4.79
C GLY A 144 -11.72 -2.72 3.58
N GLN A 145 -11.99 -2.22 2.38
CA GLN A 145 -11.45 -2.78 1.13
C GLN A 145 -9.92 -2.67 1.07
N GLN A 146 -9.35 -1.56 1.54
CA GLN A 146 -7.89 -1.42 1.69
C GLN A 146 -7.34 -2.51 2.61
N CYS A 147 -7.93 -2.68 3.81
CA CYS A 147 -7.47 -3.68 4.77
C CYS A 147 -7.53 -5.11 4.21
N GLU A 148 -8.61 -5.45 3.50
CA GLU A 148 -8.77 -6.76 2.87
C GLU A 148 -7.71 -7.01 1.80
N ARG A 149 -7.47 -6.03 0.92
CA ARG A 149 -6.47 -6.14 -0.14
C ARG A 149 -5.04 -6.20 0.40
N ASP A 150 -4.73 -5.39 1.42
CA ASP A 150 -3.42 -5.41 2.10
C ASP A 150 -3.17 -6.78 2.74
N TYR A 151 -4.20 -7.36 3.37
CA TYR A 151 -4.11 -8.70 3.93
C TYR A 151 -3.87 -9.75 2.84
N ASP A 152 -4.66 -9.73 1.77
CA ASP A 152 -4.51 -10.65 0.62
C ASP A 152 -3.13 -10.53 -0.06
N ALA A 153 -2.52 -9.34 -0.08
CA ALA A 153 -1.16 -9.13 -0.59
C ALA A 153 -0.06 -9.71 0.33
N LEU A 154 -0.34 -9.84 1.63
CA LEU A 154 0.57 -10.43 2.61
C LEU A 154 0.40 -11.94 2.73
N THR A 155 -0.80 -12.47 2.53
CA THR A 155 -1.11 -13.90 2.55
C THR A 155 -1.35 -14.44 1.14
N PRO A 156 -0.32 -14.97 0.45
CA PRO A 156 -0.52 -15.64 -0.82
C PRO A 156 -1.49 -16.83 -0.63
N ARG A 157 -2.54 -16.88 -1.47
CA ARG A 157 -3.44 -18.04 -1.58
C ARG A 157 -2.77 -19.20 -2.31
#